data_AF-A0A941JBM9-F1
#
_entry.id   AF-A0A941JBM9-F1
#
_cell.length_a   1.000
_cell.length_b   1.000
_cell.length_c   1.000
_cell.angle_alpha   90.00
_cell.angle_beta   90.00
_cell.angle_gamma   90.00
#
_symmetry.space_group_name_H-M   'P 1'
#
loop_
_entity.id
_entity.type
_entity.pdbx_description
1 polymer ?
#
loop_
_entity_poly.entity_id
_entity_poly.type
_entity_poly.pdbx_seq_one_letter_code
_entity_poly.pdbx_strand_id
1 'polypeptide(L)'
;MNSRTMFNRIAVVVVSGGLLAGCATQQQNNTAIGAGAGAAVGAGLGALIGNGKGAAIGAGIGAVAGGLVGYNWKVVKDDVQKSGASSLGIDVVEMPDGSLKVNIPSNVSFDTDKTQLKPALLPVLDSVARSLNQHQELRAKVVGHTDSTGAMAHNQTLSVNRAKSVTDYLARQGVAAGRLSVEGRGPNDPIGDNATAEGRAANRRGEIYLYAVKQ
;
A
#
# COMPACT_ATOMS: atom_id res chain seq x y z
N MET A 1 5.92 -81.45 -27.66
CA MET A 1 6.47 -80.58 -28.72
C MET A 1 5.92 -79.18 -28.45
N ASN A 2 6.63 -78.13 -28.07
CA ASN A 2 8.05 -77.77 -28.14
C ASN A 2 8.45 -76.98 -26.88
N SER A 3 9.68 -77.22 -26.46
CA SER A 3 10.45 -76.49 -25.44
C SER A 3 11.03 -75.19 -26.02
N ARG A 4 11.24 -74.17 -25.15
CA ARG A 4 12.40 -73.25 -25.09
C ARG A 4 12.17 -72.19 -23.97
N THR A 5 12.69 -72.38 -22.75
CA THR A 5 13.99 -71.86 -22.21
C THR A 5 14.13 -70.33 -22.30
N MET A 6 14.00 -69.53 -21.22
CA MET A 6 14.86 -69.28 -20.03
C MET A 6 15.90 -68.14 -20.20
N PHE A 7 16.06 -67.33 -19.13
CA PHE A 7 17.09 -66.29 -18.83
C PHE A 7 16.96 -64.90 -19.51
N ASN A 8 17.25 -63.73 -18.93
CA ASN A 8 17.83 -63.30 -17.64
C ASN A 8 17.64 -61.75 -17.45
N ARG A 9 17.78 -61.28 -16.21
CA ARG A 9 18.36 -59.98 -15.76
C ARG A 9 17.70 -58.62 -16.06
N ILE A 10 17.17 -58.04 -14.96
CA ILE A 10 17.42 -56.70 -14.39
C ILE A 10 17.98 -55.63 -15.36
N ALA A 11 17.17 -54.60 -15.62
CA ALA A 11 17.62 -53.21 -15.68
C ALA A 11 16.46 -52.30 -15.26
N VAL A 12 16.64 -51.65 -14.10
CA VAL A 12 15.81 -50.56 -13.60
C VAL A 12 16.07 -49.33 -14.47
N VAL A 13 15.01 -48.75 -15.04
CA VAL A 13 15.02 -47.37 -15.51
C VAL A 13 13.75 -46.70 -14.99
N VAL A 14 13.97 -45.82 -14.01
CA VAL A 14 12.95 -44.94 -13.42
C VAL A 14 12.58 -43.88 -14.46
N VAL A 15 11.30 -43.81 -14.82
CA VAL A 15 10.73 -42.64 -15.50
C VAL A 15 9.56 -42.14 -14.68
N SER A 16 9.81 -41.02 -14.02
CA SER A 16 8.89 -40.20 -13.25
C SER A 16 7.89 -39.51 -14.17
N GLY A 17 6.59 -39.55 -13.84
CA GLY A 17 5.57 -38.78 -14.54
C GLY A 17 4.24 -38.88 -13.81
N GLY A 18 3.94 -37.89 -12.97
CA GLY A 18 2.77 -37.87 -12.11
C GLY A 18 1.49 -37.43 -12.83
N LEU A 19 0.38 -37.54 -12.10
CA LEU A 19 -0.81 -36.67 -12.08
C LEU A 19 -1.82 -37.32 -11.11
N LEU A 20 -1.83 -36.87 -9.85
CA LEU A 20 -2.91 -37.18 -8.91
C LEU A 20 -4.10 -36.27 -9.22
N ALA A 21 -5.13 -36.84 -9.85
CA ALA A 21 -6.45 -36.26 -9.95
C ALA A 21 -7.19 -36.46 -8.61
N GLY A 22 -7.22 -35.43 -7.77
CA GLY A 22 -8.14 -35.34 -6.65
C GLY A 22 -9.41 -34.62 -7.10
N CYS A 23 -10.56 -35.30 -7.08
CA CYS A 23 -11.87 -34.66 -7.18
C CYS A 23 -12.23 -34.04 -5.82
N ALA A 24 -12.53 -32.74 -5.79
CA ALA A 24 -13.18 -32.07 -4.68
C ALA A 24 -14.56 -31.58 -5.14
N THR A 25 -15.62 -31.98 -4.44
CA THR A 25 -17.01 -31.56 -4.68
C THR A 25 -17.54 -30.74 -3.49
N GLN A 26 -17.99 -29.53 -3.83
CA GLN A 26 -18.93 -28.59 -3.19
C GLN A 26 -19.19 -28.62 -1.68
N GLN A 27 -18.83 -27.51 -1.01
CA GLN A 27 -19.67 -26.87 0.01
C GLN A 27 -19.86 -25.40 -0.39
N GLN A 28 -21.09 -25.05 -0.74
CA GLN A 28 -21.49 -23.75 -1.26
C GLN A 28 -21.83 -22.79 -0.10
N ASN A 29 -21.03 -21.74 0.09
CA ASN A 29 -21.55 -20.42 0.49
C ASN A 29 -20.46 -19.32 0.39
N ASN A 30 -20.75 -18.32 -0.46
CA ASN A 30 -20.20 -16.97 -0.52
C ASN A 30 -18.67 -16.78 -0.62
N THR A 31 -18.24 -16.50 -1.86
CA THR A 31 -17.12 -15.61 -2.22
C THR A 31 -15.77 -15.91 -1.59
N ALA A 32 -15.20 -17.06 -1.91
CA ALA A 32 -13.76 -17.28 -1.83
C ALA A 32 -13.12 -16.90 -3.17
N ILE A 33 -12.67 -15.64 -3.31
CA ILE A 33 -11.75 -15.26 -4.39
C ILE A 33 -10.34 -15.62 -3.92
N GLY A 34 -9.65 -16.41 -4.75
CA GLY A 34 -8.47 -17.18 -4.40
C GLY A 34 -7.24 -16.36 -4.04
N ALA A 35 -6.60 -16.76 -2.94
CA ALA A 35 -5.18 -16.51 -2.69
C ALA A 35 -4.36 -17.48 -3.56
N GLY A 36 -4.21 -17.15 -4.85
CA GLY A 36 -3.27 -17.77 -5.77
C GLY A 36 -1.97 -16.99 -5.79
N ALA A 37 -0.84 -17.69 -5.69
CA ALA A 37 0.50 -17.14 -5.53
C ALA A 37 0.89 -16.10 -6.58
N GLY A 38 1.44 -14.97 -6.12
CA GLY A 38 2.30 -14.07 -6.90
C GLY A 38 1.61 -12.86 -7.54
N ALA A 39 1.42 -11.78 -6.77
CA ALA A 39 1.56 -10.40 -7.24
C ALA A 39 1.35 -9.44 -6.06
N ALA A 40 2.38 -8.66 -5.73
CA ALA A 40 2.26 -7.49 -4.88
C ALA A 40 1.50 -6.40 -5.65
N VAL A 41 0.20 -6.28 -5.43
CA VAL A 41 -0.56 -5.05 -5.70
C VAL A 41 -1.60 -4.94 -4.59
N GLY A 42 -1.44 -3.94 -3.72
CA GLY A 42 -2.41 -3.55 -2.70
C GLY A 42 -3.68 -2.98 -3.33
N ALA A 43 -4.42 -3.81 -4.06
CA ALA A 43 -5.80 -3.54 -4.40
C ALA A 43 -6.63 -3.85 -3.15
N GLY A 44 -7.29 -2.83 -2.61
CA GLY A 44 -8.19 -2.98 -1.46
C GLY A 44 -9.30 -3.99 -1.76
N LEU A 45 -9.14 -5.21 -1.26
CA LEU A 45 -10.24 -6.14 -1.05
C LEU A 45 -10.71 -5.97 0.40
N GLY A 46 -11.50 -4.91 0.63
CA GLY A 46 -12.27 -4.74 1.85
C GLY A 46 -13.51 -5.63 1.81
N ALA A 47 -13.33 -6.95 1.91
CA ALA A 47 -14.43 -7.88 2.14
C ALA A 47 -14.45 -8.26 3.62
N LEU A 48 -15.18 -7.47 4.40
CA LEU A 48 -16.03 -7.88 5.52
C LEU A 48 -15.58 -9.15 6.27
N ILE A 49 -14.49 -9.06 7.02
CA ILE A 49 -14.22 -10.03 8.08
C ILE A 49 -14.91 -9.53 9.35
N GLY A 50 -16.01 -10.18 9.70
CA GLY A 50 -16.54 -10.16 11.06
C GLY A 50 -18.03 -9.84 11.14
N ASN A 51 -18.79 -10.81 11.65
CA ASN A 51 -20.20 -10.68 12.05
C ASN A 51 -20.38 -9.83 13.34
N GLY A 52 -19.61 -8.75 13.48
CA GLY A 52 -19.60 -7.91 14.67
C GLY A 52 -18.86 -6.58 14.45
N LYS A 53 -19.62 -5.51 14.19
CA LYS A 53 -19.31 -4.08 14.44
C LYS A 53 -17.90 -3.51 14.19
N GLY A 54 -17.06 -4.06 13.31
CA GLY A 54 -15.76 -3.42 13.05
C GLY A 54 -14.97 -4.03 11.93
N ALA A 55 -15.17 -3.54 10.70
CA ALA A 55 -14.17 -3.48 9.62
C ALA A 55 -14.82 -2.95 8.33
N ALA A 56 -15.44 -1.76 8.39
CA ALA A 56 -15.62 -0.96 7.18
C ALA A 56 -14.33 -0.14 7.01
N ILE A 57 -13.34 -0.76 6.38
CA ILE A 57 -12.02 -0.13 6.26
C ILE A 57 -12.11 0.92 5.16
N GLY A 58 -11.85 2.18 5.50
CA GLY A 58 -11.96 3.31 4.59
C GLY A 58 -11.07 3.18 3.36
N ALA A 59 -11.45 3.87 2.28
CA ALA A 59 -10.78 3.81 0.98
C ALA A 59 -9.28 4.21 1.01
N GLY A 60 -8.82 4.87 2.07
CA GLY A 60 -7.42 5.30 2.23
C GLY A 60 -6.51 4.15 2.67
N ILE A 61 -6.85 3.49 3.77
CA ILE A 61 -5.96 2.48 4.37
C ILE A 61 -6.16 1.09 3.77
N GLY A 62 -7.38 0.72 3.36
CA GLY A 62 -7.68 -0.63 2.82
C GLY A 62 -7.44 -1.74 3.86
N ALA A 63 -7.64 -3.01 3.49
CA ALA A 63 -7.52 -4.13 4.42
C ALA A 63 -6.12 -4.26 5.03
N VAL A 64 -5.92 -3.73 6.24
CA VAL A 64 -4.68 -3.87 7.01
C VAL A 64 -4.76 -5.11 7.89
N ALA A 65 -3.78 -6.00 7.73
CA ALA A 65 -3.57 -7.10 8.64
C ALA A 65 -3.16 -6.56 10.02
N GLY A 66 -3.93 -6.89 11.06
CA GLY A 66 -3.66 -6.49 12.46
C GLY A 66 -4.77 -5.71 13.16
N GLY A 67 -5.79 -5.27 12.42
CA GLY A 67 -6.90 -4.49 12.98
C GLY A 67 -6.47 -3.07 13.39
N LEU A 68 -7.19 -2.06 12.89
CA LEU A 68 -6.93 -0.68 13.28
C LEU A 68 -7.51 -0.41 14.66
N VAL A 69 -6.76 0.30 15.50
CA VAL A 69 -7.25 0.82 16.79
C VAL A 69 -7.30 2.35 16.72
N GLY A 70 -8.28 2.94 17.40
CA GLY A 70 -8.35 4.40 17.52
C GLY A 70 -7.12 4.97 18.23
N TYR A 71 -6.70 6.17 17.83
CA TYR A 71 -5.51 6.83 18.37
C TYR A 71 -5.78 8.31 18.66
N ASN A 72 -5.13 8.87 19.68
CA ASN A 72 -5.24 10.30 19.94
C ASN A 72 -4.24 11.09 19.08
N TRP A 73 -4.73 11.61 17.96
CA TRP A 73 -3.90 12.30 16.97
C TRP A 73 -3.46 13.70 17.36
N LYS A 74 -3.89 14.25 18.50
CA LYS A 74 -3.62 15.64 18.86
C LYS A 74 -2.13 15.98 18.79
N VAL A 75 -1.28 15.17 19.42
CA VAL A 75 0.17 15.41 19.48
C VAL A 75 0.80 15.36 18.09
N VAL A 76 0.43 14.36 17.29
CA VAL A 76 0.96 14.16 15.93
C VAL A 76 0.51 15.29 15.00
N LYS A 77 -0.78 15.67 15.04
CA LYS A 77 -1.32 16.82 14.30
C LYS A 77 -0.57 18.10 14.63
N ASP A 78 -0.40 18.39 15.92
CA ASP A 78 0.26 19.59 16.39
C ASP A 78 1.74 19.64 15.96
N ASP A 79 2.46 18.50 16.01
CA ASP A 79 3.88 18.43 15.58
C ASP A 79 4.02 18.63 14.06
N VAL A 80 3.17 17.96 13.27
CA VAL A 80 3.19 18.09 11.81
C VAL A 80 2.84 19.52 11.39
N GLN A 81 1.86 20.16 12.03
CA GLN A 81 1.53 21.56 11.73
C GLN A 81 2.68 22.51 12.07
N LYS A 82 3.35 22.32 13.22
CA LYS A 82 4.52 23.13 13.64
C LYS A 82 5.72 22.99 12.72
N SER A 83 5.82 21.92 11.92
CA SER A 83 6.89 21.74 10.94
C SER A 83 6.80 22.68 9.73
N GLY A 84 5.75 23.49 9.63
CA GLY A 84 5.47 24.34 8.46
C GLY A 84 4.56 23.68 7.44
N ALA A 85 3.89 22.57 7.78
CA ALA A 85 2.96 21.89 6.87
C ALA A 85 1.92 22.86 6.29
N SER A 86 1.30 23.70 7.14
CA SER A 86 0.26 24.64 6.71
C SER A 86 0.78 25.72 5.75
N SER A 87 2.02 26.19 5.89
CA SER A 87 2.59 27.16 4.93
C SER A 87 2.93 26.53 3.58
N LEU A 88 3.03 25.20 3.51
CA LEU A 88 3.22 24.42 2.29
C LEU A 88 1.90 23.95 1.67
N GLY A 89 0.75 24.31 2.26
CA GLY A 89 -0.56 23.81 1.82
C GLY A 89 -0.78 22.32 2.11
N ILE A 90 -0.10 21.78 3.13
CA ILE A 90 -0.26 20.41 3.57
C ILE A 90 -1.35 20.37 4.64
N ASP A 91 -2.41 19.62 4.34
CA ASP A 91 -3.54 19.45 5.24
C ASP A 91 -3.39 18.17 6.07
N VAL A 92 -3.74 18.24 7.35
CA VAL A 92 -3.71 17.09 8.26
C VAL A 92 -5.12 16.83 8.76
N VAL A 93 -5.73 15.76 8.27
CA VAL A 93 -7.15 15.45 8.48
C VAL A 93 -7.28 14.07 9.10
N GLU A 94 -8.11 13.96 10.13
CA GLU A 94 -8.47 12.66 10.68
C GLU A 94 -9.61 12.04 9.87
N MET A 95 -9.40 10.80 9.47
CA MET A 95 -10.27 10.07 8.59
C MET A 95 -11.34 9.32 9.39
N PRO A 96 -12.51 9.02 8.80
CA PRO A 96 -13.57 8.27 9.47
C PRO A 96 -13.17 6.87 9.96
N ASP A 97 -12.11 6.29 9.38
CA ASP A 97 -11.54 5.00 9.78
C ASP A 97 -10.60 5.09 11.00
N GLY A 98 -10.47 6.29 11.60
CA GLY A 98 -9.63 6.54 12.77
C GLY A 98 -8.16 6.82 12.44
N SER A 99 -7.79 6.86 11.16
CA SER A 99 -6.44 7.21 10.73
C SER A 99 -6.21 8.70 10.60
N LEU A 100 -4.95 9.11 10.55
CA LEU A 100 -4.56 10.48 10.23
C LEU A 100 -4.01 10.55 8.80
N LYS A 101 -4.66 11.33 7.95
CA LYS A 101 -4.20 11.63 6.59
C LYS A 101 -3.44 12.95 6.56
N VAL A 102 -2.19 12.91 6.12
CA VAL A 102 -1.38 14.07 5.75
C VAL A 102 -1.43 14.19 4.23
N ASN A 103 -2.17 15.16 3.72
CA ASN A 103 -2.32 15.43 2.29
C ASN A 103 -1.23 16.38 1.81
N ILE A 104 -0.37 15.92 0.92
CA ILE A 104 0.83 16.62 0.48
C ILE A 104 0.70 16.96 -1.01
N PRO A 105 0.52 18.24 -1.37
CA PRO A 105 0.50 18.66 -2.77
C PRO A 105 1.81 18.31 -3.50
N SER A 106 1.74 17.93 -4.78
CA SER A 106 2.96 17.54 -5.51
C SER A 106 3.93 18.69 -5.73
N ASN A 107 3.46 19.94 -5.88
CA ASN A 107 4.32 21.11 -6.13
C ASN A 107 5.34 21.37 -5.00
N VAL A 108 5.00 20.98 -3.76
CA VAL A 108 5.91 21.05 -2.60
C VAL A 108 6.70 19.77 -2.37
N SER A 109 6.30 18.66 -3.01
CA SER A 109 6.91 17.35 -2.83
C SER A 109 7.99 17.02 -3.87
N PHE A 110 7.67 17.24 -5.16
CA PHE A 110 8.46 16.79 -6.30
C PHE A 110 8.36 17.81 -7.43
N ASP A 111 9.41 17.89 -8.24
CA ASP A 111 9.32 18.58 -9.53
C ASP A 111 8.64 17.66 -10.57
N THR A 112 8.23 18.26 -11.70
CA THR A 112 7.53 17.56 -12.78
C THR A 112 8.33 16.35 -13.25
N ASP A 113 7.67 15.19 -13.30
CA ASP A 113 8.26 13.90 -13.69
C ASP A 113 9.52 13.48 -12.88
N LYS A 114 9.71 14.06 -11.68
CA LYS A 114 10.77 13.69 -10.74
C LYS A 114 10.22 12.90 -9.56
N THR A 115 11.11 12.11 -8.96
CA THR A 115 10.91 11.34 -7.72
C THR A 115 11.78 11.86 -6.58
N GLN A 116 12.62 12.88 -6.83
CA GLN A 116 13.46 13.49 -5.80
C GLN A 116 12.61 14.39 -4.91
N LEU A 117 12.68 14.16 -3.59
CA LEU A 117 12.00 15.00 -2.60
C LEU A 117 12.59 16.41 -2.58
N LYS A 118 11.71 17.40 -2.52
CA LYS A 118 12.12 18.80 -2.38
C LYS A 118 12.53 19.10 -0.93
N PRO A 119 13.58 19.93 -0.71
CA PRO A 119 14.05 20.27 0.64
C PRO A 119 12.97 20.85 1.55
N ALA A 120 12.02 21.61 1.00
CA ALA A 120 10.93 22.21 1.75
C ALA A 120 10.02 21.18 2.45
N LEU A 121 9.90 19.96 1.91
CA LEU A 121 9.07 18.92 2.50
C LEU A 121 9.76 18.17 3.65
N LEU A 122 11.10 18.23 3.73
CA LEU A 122 11.87 17.41 4.68
C LEU A 122 11.51 17.66 6.15
N PRO A 123 11.33 18.91 6.63
CA PRO A 123 10.93 19.15 8.02
C PRO A 123 9.60 18.50 8.39
N VAL A 124 8.66 18.42 7.44
CA VAL A 124 7.37 17.76 7.64
C VAL A 124 7.55 16.25 7.76
N LEU A 125 8.37 15.66 6.89
CA LEU A 125 8.69 14.24 6.96
C LEU A 125 9.48 13.88 8.22
N ASP A 126 10.33 14.79 8.71
CA ASP A 126 11.06 14.61 9.97
C ASP A 126 10.11 14.57 11.17
N SER A 127 9.07 15.41 11.18
CA SER A 127 8.01 15.37 12.20
C SER A 127 7.20 14.06 12.14
N VAL A 128 6.85 13.62 10.94
CA VAL A 128 6.17 12.31 10.74
C VAL A 128 7.05 11.16 11.22
N ALA A 129 8.34 11.15 10.86
CA ALA A 129 9.29 10.13 11.29
C ALA A 129 9.48 10.12 12.81
N ARG A 130 9.57 11.30 13.43
CA ARG A 130 9.64 11.45 14.89
C ARG A 130 8.42 10.84 15.57
N SER A 131 7.22 11.15 15.07
CA SER A 131 5.97 10.57 15.58
C SER A 131 5.96 9.04 15.47
N LEU A 132 6.38 8.50 14.33
CA LEU A 132 6.50 7.05 14.14
C LEU A 132 7.54 6.44 15.11
N ASN A 133 8.68 7.07 15.33
CA ASN A 133 9.71 6.55 16.22
C ASN A 133 9.32 6.62 17.70
N GLN A 134 8.55 7.63 18.12
CA GLN A 134 8.06 7.76 19.49
C GLN A 134 6.90 6.82 19.83
N HIS A 135 6.14 6.39 18.83
CA HIS A 135 4.93 5.57 19.00
C HIS A 135 5.03 4.30 18.16
N GLN A 136 5.51 3.20 18.76
CA GLN A 136 5.85 1.96 18.05
C GLN A 136 4.63 1.20 17.48
N GLU A 137 3.45 1.44 18.04
CA GLU A 137 2.16 0.97 17.54
C GLU A 137 1.73 1.63 16.22
N LEU A 138 2.31 2.79 15.88
CA LEU A 138 1.95 3.49 14.65
C LEU A 138 2.59 2.83 13.43
N ARG A 139 1.89 2.91 12.31
CA ARG A 139 2.34 2.48 10.99
C ARG A 139 2.04 3.61 10.01
N ALA A 140 2.73 3.62 8.88
CA ALA A 140 2.51 4.57 7.81
C ALA A 140 2.25 3.86 6.48
N LYS A 141 1.27 4.37 5.75
CA LYS A 141 1.02 4.03 4.35
C LYS A 141 1.16 5.29 3.52
N VAL A 142 2.03 5.27 2.52
CA VAL A 142 2.22 6.39 1.60
C VAL A 142 1.57 6.03 0.27
N VAL A 143 0.66 6.90 -0.18
CA VAL A 143 -0.08 6.75 -1.43
C VAL A 143 0.31 7.87 -2.39
N GLY A 144 0.78 7.52 -3.58
CA GLY A 144 1.06 8.48 -4.65
C GLY A 144 -0.09 8.59 -5.64
N HIS A 145 -0.42 9.81 -6.05
CA HIS A 145 -1.38 10.09 -7.13
C HIS A 145 -0.74 10.98 -8.21
N THR A 146 -1.25 10.86 -9.43
CA THR A 146 -0.94 11.74 -10.56
C THR A 146 -2.24 12.35 -11.10
N ASP A 147 -2.11 13.30 -12.02
CA ASP A 147 -3.23 13.63 -12.91
C ASP A 147 -3.34 12.61 -14.06
N SER A 148 -4.35 12.78 -14.92
CA SER A 148 -4.60 11.89 -16.05
C SER A 148 -3.79 12.20 -17.32
N THR A 149 -2.79 13.09 -17.26
CA THR A 149 -1.96 13.43 -18.41
C THR A 149 -0.91 12.34 -18.66
N GLY A 150 -0.75 11.91 -19.91
CA GLY A 150 0.22 10.88 -20.28
C GLY A 150 -0.29 9.45 -20.12
N ALA A 151 0.61 8.48 -20.30
CA ALA A 151 0.25 7.06 -20.29
C ALA A 151 -0.07 6.55 -18.88
N MET A 152 -1.14 5.75 -18.74
CA MET A 152 -1.55 5.17 -17.45
C MET A 152 -0.43 4.38 -16.78
N ALA A 153 0.31 3.55 -17.52
CA ALA A 153 1.42 2.75 -16.99
C ALA A 153 2.59 3.63 -16.47
N HIS A 154 2.87 4.74 -17.16
CA HIS A 154 3.87 5.72 -16.73
C HIS A 154 3.45 6.37 -15.42
N ASN A 155 2.21 6.87 -15.36
CA ASN A 155 1.65 7.51 -14.17
C ASN A 155 1.59 6.57 -12.97
N GLN A 156 1.23 5.30 -13.20
CA GLN A 156 1.27 4.27 -12.18
C GLN A 156 2.68 4.11 -11.62
N THR A 157 3.68 3.93 -12.49
CA THR A 157 5.08 3.79 -12.09
C THR A 157 5.60 5.02 -11.34
N LEU A 158 5.31 6.22 -11.84
CA LEU A 158 5.70 7.48 -11.23
C LEU A 158 5.10 7.63 -9.83
N SER A 159 3.81 7.31 -9.67
CA SER A 159 3.13 7.39 -8.37
C SER A 159 3.72 6.45 -7.33
N VAL A 160 4.05 5.20 -7.70
CA VAL A 160 4.72 4.22 -6.84
C VAL A 160 6.11 4.73 -6.45
N ASN A 161 6.90 5.20 -7.41
CA ASN A 161 8.27 5.66 -7.15
C ASN A 161 8.33 6.89 -6.24
N ARG A 162 7.37 7.81 -6.37
CA ARG A 162 7.23 8.97 -5.48
C ARG A 162 6.87 8.55 -4.06
N ALA A 163 5.88 7.67 -3.91
CA ALA A 163 5.52 7.13 -2.60
C ALA A 163 6.68 6.35 -1.96
N LYS A 164 7.44 5.58 -2.75
CA LYS A 164 8.67 4.91 -2.32
C LYS A 164 9.73 5.90 -1.85
N SER A 165 9.91 7.02 -2.56
CA SER A 165 10.91 8.03 -2.19
C SER A 165 10.63 8.65 -0.82
N VAL A 166 9.35 8.83 -0.47
CA VAL A 166 8.91 9.24 0.88
C VAL A 166 9.20 8.15 1.91
N THR A 167 8.82 6.89 1.66
CA THR A 167 9.09 5.81 2.63
C THR A 167 10.59 5.56 2.83
N ASP A 168 11.38 5.66 1.77
CA ASP A 168 12.84 5.55 1.84
C ASP A 168 13.42 6.67 2.71
N TYR A 169 12.85 7.89 2.63
CA TYR A 169 13.23 8.99 3.51
C TYR A 169 12.88 8.70 4.96
N LEU A 170 11.64 8.26 5.25
CA LEU A 170 11.22 7.90 6.61
C LEU A 170 12.08 6.78 7.20
N ALA A 171 12.44 5.79 6.38
CA ALA A 171 13.34 4.71 6.78
C ALA A 171 14.75 5.22 7.12
N ARG A 172 15.30 6.16 6.34
CA ARG A 172 16.57 6.83 6.66
C ARG A 172 16.51 7.62 7.96
N GLN A 173 15.34 8.11 8.34
CA GLN A 173 15.08 8.76 9.64
C GLN A 173 14.82 7.75 10.79
N GLY A 174 15.07 6.46 10.57
CA GLY A 174 15.03 5.43 11.60
C GLY A 174 13.71 4.68 11.74
N VAL A 175 12.70 4.96 10.91
CA VAL A 175 11.44 4.21 10.96
C VAL A 175 11.65 2.81 10.39
N ALA A 176 11.30 1.77 11.15
CA ALA A 176 11.45 0.39 10.70
C ALA A 176 10.65 0.11 9.41
N ALA A 177 11.28 -0.50 8.41
CA ALA A 177 10.67 -0.75 7.10
C ALA A 177 9.35 -1.55 7.17
N GLY A 178 9.24 -2.50 8.10
CA GLY A 178 8.00 -3.26 8.31
C GLY A 178 6.83 -2.41 8.82
N ARG A 179 7.06 -1.15 9.21
CA ARG A 179 6.05 -0.17 9.62
C ARG A 179 5.62 0.77 8.49
N LEU A 180 6.24 0.63 7.32
CA LEU A 180 6.02 1.49 6.15
C LEU A 180 5.42 0.66 5.03
N SER A 181 4.45 1.23 4.32
CA SER A 181 3.85 0.63 3.13
C SER A 181 3.72 1.67 2.03
N VAL A 182 3.82 1.21 0.78
CA VAL A 182 3.80 2.04 -0.43
C VAL A 182 2.63 1.61 -1.29
N GLU A 183 1.88 2.57 -1.79
CA GLU A 183 0.88 2.37 -2.83
C GLU A 183 1.01 3.48 -3.87
N GLY A 184 0.92 3.13 -5.14
CA GLY A 184 0.73 4.10 -6.22
C GLY A 184 -0.65 3.89 -6.80
N ARG A 185 -1.39 4.98 -7.02
CA ARG A 185 -2.71 4.94 -7.65
C ARG A 185 -2.72 5.58 -9.04
N GLY A 186 -1.60 6.15 -9.48
CA GLY A 186 -1.53 6.88 -10.75
C GLY A 186 -2.68 7.90 -10.82
N PRO A 187 -3.45 7.95 -11.94
CA PRO A 187 -4.55 8.89 -12.12
C PRO A 187 -5.87 8.43 -11.46
N ASN A 188 -5.88 7.28 -10.78
CA ASN A 188 -7.08 6.77 -10.12
C ASN A 188 -7.41 7.59 -8.85
N ASP A 189 -8.68 7.55 -8.44
CA ASP A 189 -9.23 8.34 -7.33
C ASP A 189 -8.94 9.86 -7.44
N PRO A 190 -9.38 10.50 -8.55
CA PRO A 190 -9.25 11.95 -8.69
C PRO A 190 -10.11 12.66 -7.65
N ILE A 191 -9.56 13.73 -7.07
CA ILE A 191 -10.26 14.63 -6.15
C ILE A 191 -10.65 15.95 -6.81
N GLY A 192 -10.17 16.19 -8.03
CA GLY A 192 -10.51 17.33 -8.88
C GLY A 192 -10.74 16.90 -10.33
N ASP A 193 -11.38 17.77 -11.11
CA ASP A 193 -11.65 17.51 -12.52
C ASP A 193 -10.36 17.57 -13.36
N ASN A 194 -9.99 16.44 -13.96
CA ASN A 194 -8.81 16.34 -14.83
C ASN A 194 -8.91 17.17 -16.12
N ALA A 195 -10.10 17.64 -16.50
CA ALA A 195 -10.26 18.56 -17.62
C ALA A 195 -9.67 19.95 -17.32
N THR A 196 -9.65 20.37 -16.05
CA THR A 196 -9.16 21.70 -15.62
C THR A 196 -7.72 21.67 -15.14
N ALA A 197 -7.00 22.79 -15.29
CA ALA A 197 -5.62 22.87 -14.79
C ALA A 197 -5.56 22.76 -13.26
N GLU A 198 -6.54 23.36 -12.60
CA GLU A 198 -6.73 23.39 -11.15
C GLU A 198 -7.03 21.99 -10.62
N GLY A 199 -7.96 21.26 -11.25
CA GLY A 199 -8.29 19.90 -10.86
C GLY A 199 -7.14 18.93 -11.08
N ARG A 200 -6.38 19.06 -12.19
CA ARG A 200 -5.12 18.31 -12.38
C ARG A 200 -4.10 18.63 -11.28
N ALA A 201 -3.98 19.89 -10.89
CA ALA A 201 -3.08 20.29 -9.80
C ALA A 201 -3.47 19.65 -8.45
N ALA A 202 -4.76 19.58 -8.14
CA ALA A 202 -5.27 18.89 -6.95
C ALA A 202 -5.02 17.36 -7.02
N ASN A 203 -5.17 16.75 -8.20
CA ASN A 203 -4.95 15.31 -8.37
C ASN A 203 -3.48 14.89 -8.21
N ARG A 204 -2.54 15.78 -8.55
CA ARG A 204 -1.10 15.58 -8.28
C ARG A 204 -0.82 15.77 -6.79
N ARG A 205 -0.94 14.70 -6.01
CA ARG A 205 -0.71 14.70 -4.56
C ARG A 205 -0.05 13.40 -4.06
N GLY A 206 0.57 13.48 -2.91
CA GLY A 206 0.94 12.33 -2.09
C GLY A 206 0.13 12.36 -0.79
N GLU A 207 -0.29 11.21 -0.30
CA GLU A 207 -1.03 11.08 0.95
C GLU A 207 -0.24 10.17 1.88
N ILE A 208 -0.02 10.60 3.13
CA ILE A 208 0.52 9.74 4.18
C ILE A 208 -0.58 9.44 5.17
N TYR A 209 -0.94 8.17 5.29
CA TYR A 209 -1.87 7.69 6.29
C TYR A 209 -1.10 7.11 7.47
N LEU A 210 -1.28 7.70 8.65
CA LEU A 210 -0.81 7.16 9.91
C LEU A 210 -1.95 6.42 10.60
N TYR A 211 -1.66 5.23 11.11
CA TYR A 211 -2.65 4.41 11.78
C TYR A 211 -2.01 3.56 12.88
N ALA A 212 -2.77 3.31 13.94
CA ALA A 212 -2.35 2.46 15.03
C ALA A 212 -2.83 1.02 14.82
N VAL A 213 -1.96 0.06 15.07
CA VAL A 213 -2.30 -1.37 15.10
C VAL A 213 -2.19 -1.88 16.53
N LYS A 214 -3.03 -2.86 16.89
CA LYS A 214 -2.89 -3.56 18.17
C LYS A 214 -1.58 -4.36 18.14
N GLN A 215 -0.71 -4.15 19.13
CA GLN A 215 0.51 -4.93 19.30
C GLN A 215 0.21 -6.37 19.72
#